data_AF-A0A398B2H4-F1
#
_entry.id   AF-A0A398B2H4-F1
#
_cell.length_a   1.000
_cell.length_b   1.000
_cell.length_c   1.000
_cell.angle_alpha   90.00
_cell.angle_beta   90.00
_cell.angle_gamma   90.00
#
_symmetry.space_group_name_H-M   'P 1'
#
loop_
_entity.id
_entity.type
_entity.pdbx_description
1 polymer ?
#
loop_
_entity_poly.entity_id
_entity_poly.type
_entity_poly.pdbx_seq_one_letter_code
_entity_poly.pdbx_strand_id
1 'polypeptide(L)' 'MLIHVVTPGETLWQIASRYGVDFARLVAVNELPDSGRLVIGQALIIPRAARQHTVESGETLWNVSKLVV' A
#
# COMPACT_ATOMS: atom_id res chain seq x y z
N MET A 1 5.12 -2.40 -5.48
CA MET A 1 5.39 -1.40 -4.43
C MET A 1 4.88 -0.06 -4.93
N LEU A 2 4.24 0.73 -4.08
CA LEU A 2 3.72 2.07 -4.40
C LEU A 2 4.45 3.08 -3.53
N ILE A 3 4.76 4.27 -4.06
CA ILE A 3 5.29 5.38 -3.28
C ILE A 3 4.15 6.35 -2.97
N HIS A 4 4.01 6.73 -1.71
CA HIS A 4 3.10 7.76 -1.25
C HIS A 4 3.92 8.93 -0.67
N VAL A 5 3.67 10.14 -1.13
CA VAL A 5 4.32 11.35 -0.61
C VAL A 5 3.39 11.98 0.41
N VAL A 6 3.86 12.11 1.66
CA VAL A 6 3.07 12.62 2.78
C VAL A 6 2.68 14.08 2.54
N THR A 7 1.39 14.38 2.68
CA THR A 7 0.83 15.72 2.58
C THR A 7 0.48 16.30 3.96
N PRO A 8 0.32 17.63 4.09
CA PRO A 8 -0.01 18.25 5.37
C PRO A 8 -1.30 17.68 5.98
N GLY A 9 -1.21 17.28 7.27
CA GLY A 9 -2.35 16.76 8.02
C GLY A 9 -2.58 15.26 7.90
N GLU A 10 -1.82 14.53 7.09
CA GLU A 10 -1.89 13.07 7.06
C GLU A 10 -1.22 12.45 8.29
N THR A 11 -1.87 11.42 8.81
CA THR A 11 -1.30 10.53 9.84
C THR A 11 -0.94 9.19 9.22
N LEU A 12 0.05 8.51 9.81
CA LEU A 12 0.45 7.18 9.35
C LEU A 12 -0.70 6.17 9.41
N TRP A 13 -1.60 6.31 10.39
CA TRP A 13 -2.79 5.46 10.52
C TRP A 13 -3.78 5.67 9.36
N GLN A 14 -4.02 6.91 8.95
CA GLN A 14 -4.88 7.22 7.79
C GLN A 14 -4.27 6.69 6.50
N ILE A 15 -2.96 6.81 6.32
CA ILE A 15 -2.24 6.28 5.16
C ILE A 15 -2.35 4.75 5.13
N ALA A 16 -2.09 4.09 6.27
CA ALA A 16 -2.19 2.64 6.40
C ALA A 16 -3.60 2.13 6.04
N SER A 17 -4.63 2.77 6.59
CA SER A 17 -6.04 2.46 6.30
C SER A 17 -6.40 2.69 4.83
N ARG A 18 -5.99 3.83 4.24
CA ARG A 18 -6.22 4.15 2.83
C ARG A 18 -5.68 3.06 1.89
N TYR A 19 -4.50 2.52 2.19
CA TYR A 19 -3.86 1.52 1.34
C TYR A 19 -4.14 0.07 1.74
N GLY A 20 -4.90 -0.14 2.82
CA GLY A 20 -5.19 -1.48 3.36
C GLY A 20 -3.92 -2.21 3.81
N VAL A 21 -2.95 -1.48 4.36
CA VAL A 21 -1.69 -2.05 4.88
C VAL A 21 -1.67 -1.96 6.40
N ASP A 22 -1.02 -2.92 7.04
CA ASP A 22 -0.83 -2.90 8.49
C ASP A 22 0.10 -1.76 8.92
N PHE A 23 -0.23 -1.11 10.05
CA PHE A 23 0.53 0.01 10.59
C PHE A 23 1.95 -0.40 10.98
N ALA A 24 2.11 -1.50 11.72
CA ALA A 24 3.43 -1.96 12.18
C ALA A 24 4.31 -2.36 10.99
N ARG A 25 3.72 -2.98 9.96
CA ARG A 25 4.41 -3.26 8.71
C ARG A 25 4.85 -2.00 7.99
N LEU A 26 4.01 -0.96 7.96
CA LEU A 26 4.34 0.31 7.32
C LEU A 26 5.47 1.05 8.05
N VAL A 27 5.49 1.00 9.38
CA VAL A 27 6.60 1.49 10.24
C VAL A 27 7.89 0.74 9.92
N ALA A 28 7.86 -0.59 9.96
CA ALA A 28 9.05 -1.42 9.75
C ALA A 28 9.67 -1.25 8.36
N VAL A 29 8.85 -1.21 7.31
CA VAL A 29 9.33 -1.08 5.92
C VAL A 29 9.96 0.29 5.63
N ASN A 30 9.51 1.34 6.33
CA ASN A 30 10.00 2.70 6.14
C ASN A 30 10.96 3.14 7.23
N GLU A 31 11.39 2.22 8.11
CA GLU A 31 12.29 2.47 9.23
C GLU A 31 11.84 3.67 10.08
N LEU A 32 10.53 3.81 10.27
CA LEU A 32 9.97 4.90 11.04
C LEU A 32 10.17 4.66 12.55
N PRO A 33 10.31 5.72 13.36
CA PRO A 33 10.28 5.56 14.81
C PRO A 33 8.91 5.02 15.24
N ASP A 34 8.86 4.30 16.37
CA ASP A 34 7.62 3.71 16.91
C ASP A 34 6.48 4.72 17.10
N SER A 35 6.83 6.01 17.28
CA SER A 35 5.87 7.11 17.32
C SER A 35 5.07 7.31 16.01
N GLY A 36 5.52 6.72 14.89
CA GLY A 36 4.91 6.89 13.57
C GLY A 36 4.94 8.33 13.05
N ARG A 37 5.85 9.17 13.57
CA ARG A 37 5.94 10.58 13.19
C ARG A 37 6.34 10.72 11.72
N LEU A 38 5.58 11.55 11.00
CA LEU A 38 5.79 11.83 9.59
C LEU A 38 6.26 13.26 9.35
N VAL A 39 7.03 13.44 8.28
CA VAL A 39 7.43 14.75 7.76
C VAL A 39 6.69 15.03 6.46
N ILE A 40 6.21 16.25 6.28
CA ILE A 40 5.56 16.67 5.03
C ILE A 40 6.57 16.53 3.87
N GLY A 41 6.14 15.92 2.77
CA GLY A 41 7.00 15.63 1.62
C GLY A 41 7.81 14.34 1.75
N GLN A 42 7.72 13.63 2.88
CA GLN A 42 8.38 12.34 3.04
C GLN A 42 7.77 11.30 2.09
N ALA A 43 8.64 10.59 1.35
CA ALA A 43 8.23 9.48 0.52
C ALA A 43 8.16 8.20 1.36
N LEU A 44 6.99 7.57 1.40
CA LEU A 44 6.74 6.30 2.05
C LEU A 44 6.57 5.20 1.02
N ILE A 45 7.28 4.09 1.22
CA ILE A 45 7.07 2.83 0.55
C ILE A 45 5.84 2.18 1.16
N ILE A 46 4.80 1.99 0.35
CA ILE A 46 3.60 1.28 0.75
C ILE A 46 3.74 -0.20 0.35
N PRO A 47 3.84 -1.13 1.33
CA PRO A 47 4.03 -2.55 1.08
C PRO A 47 2.70 -3.23 0.74
N ARG A 48 2.09 -2.87 -0.40
CA ARG A 48 0.97 -3.65 -0.95
C ARG A 48 1.49 -4.93 -1.60
N ALA A 49 0.90 -6.06 -1.22
CA ALA A 49 1.08 -7.30 -1.95
C ALA A 49 0.61 -7.09 -3.39
N ALA A 50 1.45 -7.47 -4.36
CA ALA A 50 0.99 -7.58 -5.73
C ALA A 50 -0.04 -8.70 -5.77
N ARG A 51 -1.27 -8.40 -6.21
CA ARG A 51 -2.27 -9.44 -6.48
C ARG A 51 -1.78 -10.17 -7.73
N GLN A 52 -1.13 -11.31 -7.53
CA GLN A 52 -0.68 -12.18 -8.62
C GLN A 52 -1.83 -13.12 -8.96
N HIS A 53 -2.20 -13.14 -10.24
CA HIS A 53 -3.15 -14.10 -10.79
C HIS A 53 -2.42 -14.93 -11.83
N THR A 54 -2.47 -16.25 -11.69
CA THR A 54 -1.95 -17.15 -12.71
C THR A 54 -3.11 -17.51 -13.61
N VAL A 55 -2.98 -17.22 -14.91
CA VAL A 55 -4.04 -17.45 -15.89
C VAL A 55 -4.34 -18.95 -15.98
N GLU A 56 -5.60 -19.31 -15.81
CA GLU A 56 -6.10 -20.67 -15.94
C GLU A 56 -6.57 -20.95 -17.39
N SER A 57 -6.62 -22.23 -17.77
CA SER A 57 -7.04 -22.63 -19.12
C SER A 57 -8.46 -22.15 -19.41
N GLY A 58 -8.62 -21.38 -20.49
CA GLY A 58 -9.91 -20.83 -20.91
C GLY A 58 -10.26 -19.46 -20.33
N GLU A 59 -9.42 -18.88 -19.46
CA GLU A 59 -9.59 -17.50 -19.02
C GLU A 59 -9.20 -16.49 -20.12
N THR A 60 -9.92 -15.37 -20.14
CA THR A 60 -9.59 -14.21 -20.97
C THR A 60 -9.30 -12.99 -20.09
N LEU A 61 -8.67 -11.95 -20.67
CA LEU A 61 -8.47 -10.67 -19.97
C LEU A 61 -9.79 -10.04 -19.49
N TRP A 62 -10.89 -10.30 -20.19
CA TRP A 62 -12.23 -9.88 -19.77
C TRP A 62 -12.72 -10.62 -18.52
N ASN A 63 -12.36 -11.89 -18.33
CA ASN A 63 -12.66 -12.62 -17.10
C ASN A 63 -11.79 -12.09 -15.94
N VAL A 64 -10.49 -11.91 -16.19
CA VAL A 64 -9.53 -11.45 -15.18
C VAL A 64 -9.85 -10.04 -14.67
N SER A 65 -10.30 -9.13 -15.55
CA SER A 65 -10.66 -7.77 -15.13
C SER A 65 -11.80 -7.72 -14.11
N LYS A 66 -12.67 -8.72 -14.09
CA LYS A 66 -13.77 -8.84 -13.12
C LYS A 66 -13.34 -9.38 -11.75
N LEU A 67 -12.17 -9.99 -11.65
CA LEU A 67 -11.64 -10.55 -10.41
C LEU A 67 -10.98 -9.50 -9.50
N VAL A 68 -10.69 -8.32 -10.04
CA VAL A 68 -9.89 -7.27 -9.36
C VAL A 68 -10.77 -6.14 -8.79
N VAL A 69 -12.07 -6.38 -8.60
CA VAL A 69 -12.98 -5.44 -7.91
C VAL A 69 -12.79 -5.51 -6.40
#